data_AF-A0A174H3N6-F1
#
_entry.id   AF-A0A174H3N6-F1
#
_cell.length_a   1.000
_cell.length_b   1.000
_cell.length_c   1.000
_cell.angle_alpha   90.00
_cell.angle_beta   90.00
_cell.angle_gamma   90.00
#
_symmetry.space_group_name_H-M   'P 1'
#
loop_
_entity.id
_entity.type
_entity.pdbx_description
1 polymer ?
#
loop_
_entity_poly.entity_id
_entity_poly.type
_entity_poly.pdbx_seq_one_letter_code
_entity_poly.pdbx_strand_id
1 'polypeptide(L)'
;MIKKILVANRGEIAVRVMRSCREMEITSIAIFSEADRTAKHVLYADEAYCVGPAASKESYLNIEKIIEVAKAAHADAIHPGYGFLSENATFARRCQEEGIIFIGPNPETMEAMGDKIAARIKMIEAGVPVVPGTQDNLKSVEEAIELCNKIGYPVMLKASMGGGGKGMRLIHSAEEVEEAYTTAKSESLSSFGDDTVYLEKFVEEPHHIEFQILGDKHGNVIHLCERECSVQRRNQKIVEETPSVFVTPELRKDMGEKAVAAAKAVNYIGAGTIEFLVDKHRNYYFLEMNTRLQVEHPITEEVIGVDLVKEQIKVADGQVLQLKQENIQQRGHAIECRICAEDTEMNFMPSPGIIKQITEPNSIGVRIDSYVYEGYEIPIYYDPMIGKLIVWATNREYAIERMRRVLHEYKLTGVKNNISYLRAIMDTPDFVEGHYDTGFIAKNSEFLQQRITRTSEYSENIALIAAYIDYLMNLEENNSGMAADNRPISKWKEFGLHKGVLRI
;
A
#
# COMPACT_ATOMS: atom_id res chain seq x y z
N MET A 1 9.56 -3.32 -29.83
CA MET A 1 9.37 -1.91 -29.46
C MET A 1 7.92 -1.70 -29.16
N ILE A 2 7.61 -1.64 -27.88
CA ILE A 2 6.29 -1.34 -27.33
C ILE A 2 5.91 0.10 -27.71
N LYS A 3 4.73 0.28 -28.31
CA LYS A 3 4.18 1.59 -28.71
C LYS A 3 2.79 1.85 -28.15
N LYS A 4 2.04 0.79 -27.83
CA LYS A 4 0.72 0.88 -27.21
C LYS A 4 0.60 -0.08 -26.03
N ILE A 5 0.26 0.46 -24.85
CA ILE A 5 0.14 -0.29 -23.60
C ILE A 5 -1.28 -0.19 -23.07
N LEU A 6 -1.89 -1.34 -22.79
CA LEU A 6 -3.11 -1.41 -21.98
C LEU A 6 -2.75 -1.51 -20.50
N VAL A 7 -3.34 -0.65 -19.68
CA VAL A 7 -3.15 -0.71 -18.22
C VAL A 7 -4.31 -1.49 -17.62
N ALA A 8 -4.07 -2.75 -17.24
CA ALA A 8 -5.06 -3.66 -16.67
C ALA A 8 -5.27 -3.39 -15.17
N ASN A 9 -5.55 -2.13 -14.82
CA ASN A 9 -5.76 -1.68 -13.46
C ASN A 9 -6.61 -0.39 -13.45
N ARG A 10 -6.83 0.17 -12.25
CA ARG A 10 -7.62 1.39 -12.02
C ARG A 10 -6.89 2.33 -11.07
N GLY A 11 -7.47 3.50 -10.84
CA GLY A 11 -7.07 4.37 -9.74
C GLY A 11 -5.69 4.97 -9.93
N GLU A 12 -4.96 5.18 -8.82
CA GLU A 12 -3.69 5.93 -8.84
C GLU A 12 -2.64 5.23 -9.71
N ILE A 13 -2.51 3.90 -9.58
CA ILE A 13 -1.50 3.14 -10.32
C ILE A 13 -1.72 3.17 -11.82
N ALA A 14 -2.99 3.20 -12.26
CA ALA A 14 -3.30 3.35 -13.66
C ALA A 14 -2.81 4.70 -14.19
N VAL A 15 -3.10 5.79 -13.46
CA VAL A 15 -2.60 7.14 -13.80
C VAL A 15 -1.07 7.18 -13.76
N ARG A 16 -0.43 6.58 -12.75
CA ARG A 16 1.03 6.50 -12.60
C ARG A 16 1.68 5.83 -13.82
N VAL A 17 1.12 4.73 -14.30
CA VAL A 17 1.64 4.02 -15.47
C VAL A 17 1.43 4.84 -16.74
N MET A 18 0.25 5.42 -16.91
CA MET A 18 -0.08 6.24 -18.08
C MET A 18 0.81 7.49 -18.17
N ARG A 19 1.18 8.10 -17.03
CA ARG A 19 2.13 9.23 -16.97
C ARG A 19 3.50 8.84 -17.56
N SER A 20 4.07 7.69 -17.16
CA SER A 20 5.32 7.21 -17.76
C SER A 20 5.15 6.86 -19.24
N CYS A 21 4.02 6.27 -19.65
CA CYS A 21 3.74 6.02 -21.06
C CYS A 21 3.74 7.33 -21.87
N ARG A 22 3.07 8.37 -21.36
CA ARG A 22 3.00 9.69 -21.98
C ARG A 22 4.38 10.31 -22.17
N GLU A 23 5.23 10.25 -21.16
CA GLU A 23 6.62 10.76 -21.23
C GLU A 23 7.52 9.94 -22.17
N MET A 24 7.18 8.65 -22.38
CA MET A 24 7.86 7.77 -23.33
C MET A 24 7.25 7.81 -24.74
N GLU A 25 6.25 8.66 -24.98
CA GLU A 25 5.50 8.75 -26.24
C GLU A 25 4.82 7.41 -26.63
N ILE A 26 4.38 6.66 -25.64
CA ILE A 26 3.64 5.40 -25.77
C ILE A 26 2.15 5.69 -25.59
N THR A 27 1.31 5.21 -26.53
CA THR A 27 -0.15 5.31 -26.42
C THR A 27 -0.65 4.43 -25.29
N SER A 28 -1.46 5.01 -24.41
CA SER A 28 -2.00 4.35 -23.23
C SER A 28 -3.50 4.02 -23.39
N ILE A 29 -3.88 2.81 -23.02
CA ILE A 29 -5.28 2.36 -23.01
C ILE A 29 -5.72 2.10 -21.57
N ALA A 30 -6.80 2.75 -21.14
CA ALA A 30 -7.49 2.44 -19.89
C ALA A 30 -8.55 1.33 -20.10
N ILE A 31 -8.69 0.47 -19.10
CA ILE A 31 -9.93 -0.30 -18.90
C ILE A 31 -10.68 0.27 -17.71
N PHE A 32 -12.01 0.14 -17.73
CA PHE A 32 -12.84 0.57 -16.61
C PHE A 32 -14.09 -0.28 -16.43
N SER A 33 -14.56 -0.39 -15.19
CA SER A 33 -15.90 -0.87 -14.90
C SER A 33 -16.92 0.27 -15.03
N GLU A 34 -18.21 -0.06 -15.13
CA GLU A 34 -19.28 0.94 -15.15
C GLU A 34 -19.22 1.95 -13.97
N ALA A 35 -18.77 1.50 -12.78
CA ALA A 35 -18.63 2.35 -11.60
C ALA A 35 -17.46 3.34 -11.69
N ASP A 36 -16.43 3.04 -12.48
CA ASP A 36 -15.26 3.91 -12.67
C ASP A 36 -15.35 4.75 -13.96
N ARG A 37 -16.51 4.82 -14.61
CA ARG A 37 -16.69 5.53 -15.89
C ARG A 37 -16.16 6.97 -15.89
N THR A 38 -16.22 7.65 -14.74
CA THR A 38 -15.75 9.03 -14.56
C THR A 38 -14.42 9.12 -13.81
N ALA A 39 -13.76 8.00 -13.49
CA ALA A 39 -12.48 8.01 -12.79
C ALA A 39 -11.38 8.67 -13.65
N LYS A 40 -10.43 9.35 -12.99
CA LYS A 40 -9.37 10.11 -13.68
C LYS A 40 -8.52 9.27 -14.61
N HIS A 41 -8.28 7.99 -14.31
CA HIS A 41 -7.50 7.11 -15.20
C HIS A 41 -8.20 6.88 -16.55
N VAL A 42 -9.54 6.89 -16.57
CA VAL A 42 -10.34 6.81 -17.80
C VAL A 42 -10.21 8.11 -18.61
N LEU A 43 -10.26 9.25 -17.92
CA LEU A 43 -10.18 10.57 -18.55
C LEU A 43 -8.76 10.93 -19.01
N TYR A 44 -7.73 10.29 -18.44
CA TYR A 44 -6.32 10.57 -18.71
C TYR A 44 -5.76 9.76 -19.89
N ALA A 45 -6.23 8.53 -20.10
CA ALA A 45 -5.72 7.65 -21.16
C ALA A 45 -6.06 8.17 -22.56
N ASP A 46 -5.25 7.75 -23.56
CA ASP A 46 -5.50 8.09 -24.96
C ASP A 46 -6.71 7.34 -25.52
N GLU A 47 -6.98 6.14 -25.02
CA GLU A 47 -8.16 5.32 -25.31
C GLU A 47 -8.72 4.70 -24.03
N ALA A 48 -10.03 4.47 -23.95
CA ALA A 48 -10.64 3.83 -22.78
C ALA A 48 -11.78 2.89 -23.16
N TYR A 49 -11.81 1.68 -22.56
CA TYR A 49 -12.79 0.64 -22.87
C TYR A 49 -13.47 0.11 -21.60
N CYS A 50 -14.80 -0.01 -21.65
CA CYS A 50 -15.58 -0.57 -20.55
C CYS A 50 -15.48 -2.09 -20.57
N VAL A 51 -15.01 -2.70 -19.47
CA VAL A 51 -14.82 -4.16 -19.34
C VAL A 51 -15.92 -4.86 -18.54
N GLY A 52 -16.90 -4.14 -18.01
CA GLY A 52 -18.07 -4.74 -17.38
C GLY A 52 -18.64 -3.96 -16.20
N PRO A 53 -19.54 -4.59 -15.42
CA PRO A 53 -20.17 -3.96 -14.27
C PRO A 53 -19.20 -3.77 -13.11
N ALA A 54 -19.67 -3.14 -12.03
CA ALA A 54 -18.85 -2.73 -10.90
C ALA A 54 -18.10 -3.88 -10.20
N ALA A 55 -18.68 -5.08 -10.14
CA ALA A 55 -18.07 -6.23 -9.47
C ALA A 55 -16.75 -6.61 -10.16
N SER A 56 -15.64 -6.62 -9.40
CA SER A 56 -14.30 -6.86 -9.94
C SER A 56 -14.18 -8.18 -10.69
N LYS A 57 -14.85 -9.25 -10.23
CA LYS A 57 -14.90 -10.57 -10.89
C LYS A 57 -15.41 -10.51 -12.33
N GLU A 58 -16.29 -9.55 -12.62
CA GLU A 58 -16.93 -9.38 -13.92
C GLU A 58 -16.27 -8.29 -14.77
N SER A 59 -15.31 -7.55 -14.20
CA SER A 59 -14.56 -6.44 -14.79
C SER A 59 -13.04 -6.63 -14.66
N TYR A 60 -12.39 -6.02 -13.66
CA TYR A 60 -10.92 -5.96 -13.51
C TYR A 60 -10.23 -7.31 -13.25
N LEU A 61 -10.97 -8.35 -12.88
CA LEU A 61 -10.48 -9.73 -12.71
C LEU A 61 -10.93 -10.65 -13.86
N ASN A 62 -11.61 -10.13 -14.87
CA ASN A 62 -12.05 -10.91 -16.02
C ASN A 62 -10.97 -10.93 -17.10
N ILE A 63 -10.12 -11.97 -17.05
CA ILE A 63 -9.00 -12.17 -17.96
C ILE A 63 -9.43 -12.10 -19.43
N GLU A 64 -10.45 -12.87 -19.82
CA GLU A 64 -10.84 -12.98 -21.23
C GLU A 64 -11.35 -11.65 -21.80
N LYS A 65 -12.11 -10.87 -21.02
CA LYS A 65 -12.54 -9.53 -21.45
C LYS A 65 -11.38 -8.56 -21.61
N ILE A 66 -10.40 -8.60 -20.70
CA ILE A 66 -9.22 -7.73 -20.78
C ILE A 66 -8.38 -8.07 -22.02
N ILE A 67 -8.19 -9.37 -22.29
CA ILE A 67 -7.52 -9.86 -23.49
C ILE A 67 -8.28 -9.46 -24.76
N GLU A 68 -9.61 -9.59 -24.79
CA GLU A 68 -10.45 -9.16 -25.90
C GLU A 68 -10.25 -7.67 -26.22
N VAL A 69 -10.30 -6.81 -25.20
CA VAL A 69 -10.05 -5.37 -25.34
C VAL A 69 -8.63 -5.10 -25.83
N ALA A 70 -7.62 -5.76 -25.26
CA ALA A 70 -6.22 -5.58 -25.66
C ALA A 70 -6.02 -5.91 -27.14
N LYS A 71 -6.63 -6.99 -27.63
CA LYS A 71 -6.58 -7.39 -29.05
C LYS A 71 -7.32 -6.41 -29.95
N ALA A 72 -8.53 -6.00 -29.56
CA ALA A 72 -9.34 -5.05 -30.32
C ALA A 72 -8.67 -3.67 -30.45
N ALA A 73 -7.98 -3.22 -29.40
CA ALA A 73 -7.26 -1.95 -29.37
C ALA A 73 -5.83 -2.05 -29.96
N HIS A 74 -5.40 -3.25 -30.37
CA HIS A 74 -4.05 -3.55 -30.86
C HIS A 74 -2.94 -3.13 -29.87
N ALA A 75 -3.11 -3.49 -28.59
CA ALA A 75 -2.10 -3.27 -27.57
C ALA A 75 -0.89 -4.19 -27.80
N ASP A 76 0.33 -3.64 -27.73
CA ASP A 76 1.57 -4.41 -27.80
C ASP A 76 1.86 -5.10 -26.47
N ALA A 77 1.47 -4.45 -25.36
CA ALA A 77 1.75 -4.91 -24.02
C ALA A 77 0.63 -4.57 -23.03
N ILE A 78 0.59 -5.32 -21.93
CA ILE A 78 -0.29 -5.07 -20.78
C ILE A 78 0.57 -4.78 -19.54
N HIS A 79 0.32 -3.64 -18.92
CA HIS A 79 0.85 -3.33 -17.59
C HIS A 79 -0.22 -3.65 -16.54
N PRO A 80 0.02 -4.58 -15.60
CA PRO A 80 -1.01 -4.98 -14.66
C PRO A 80 -1.08 -4.09 -13.41
N GLY A 81 -0.11 -3.20 -13.19
CA GLY A 81 -0.03 -2.38 -11.99
C GLY A 81 0.26 -3.26 -10.76
N TYR A 82 -0.52 -3.08 -9.69
CA TYR A 82 -0.49 -3.92 -8.49
C TYR A 82 -1.90 -4.32 -8.05
N GLY A 83 -2.04 -5.41 -7.29
CA GLY A 83 -3.35 -6.00 -7.01
C GLY A 83 -4.01 -6.59 -8.27
N PHE A 84 -5.31 -6.90 -8.19
CA PHE A 84 -6.05 -7.54 -9.29
C PHE A 84 -5.32 -8.75 -9.90
N LEU A 85 -4.93 -8.66 -11.18
CA LEU A 85 -4.30 -9.74 -11.93
C LEU A 85 -2.77 -9.62 -12.02
N SER A 86 -2.15 -8.69 -11.29
CA SER A 86 -0.70 -8.42 -11.37
C SER A 86 0.20 -9.57 -10.91
N GLU A 87 -0.30 -10.45 -10.04
CA GLU A 87 0.40 -11.67 -9.61
C GLU A 87 -0.35 -12.93 -10.06
N ASN A 88 -1.19 -12.80 -11.10
CA ASN A 88 -1.96 -13.91 -11.63
C ASN A 88 -1.20 -14.56 -12.80
N ALA A 89 -0.55 -15.70 -12.53
CA ALA A 89 0.21 -16.45 -13.53
C ALA A 89 -0.63 -16.85 -14.75
N THR A 90 -1.90 -17.21 -14.56
CA THR A 90 -2.82 -17.54 -15.66
C THR A 90 -3.01 -16.35 -16.59
N PHE A 91 -3.16 -15.14 -16.05
CA PHE A 91 -3.30 -13.92 -16.87
C PHE A 91 -2.03 -13.63 -17.66
N ALA A 92 -0.85 -13.72 -17.03
CA ALA A 92 0.43 -13.55 -17.71
C ALA A 92 0.61 -14.61 -18.83
N ARG A 93 0.22 -15.87 -18.58
CA ARG A 93 0.27 -16.96 -19.58
C ARG A 93 -0.69 -16.70 -20.74
N ARG A 94 -1.93 -16.26 -20.46
CA ARG A 94 -2.90 -15.87 -21.50
C ARG A 94 -2.40 -14.70 -22.35
N CYS A 95 -1.70 -13.72 -21.77
CA CYS A 95 -1.06 -12.66 -22.56
C CYS A 95 -0.03 -13.23 -23.55
N GLN A 96 0.83 -14.15 -23.10
CA GLN A 96 1.84 -14.80 -23.96
C GLN A 96 1.21 -15.61 -25.10
N GLU A 97 0.16 -16.39 -24.82
CA GLU A 97 -0.56 -17.19 -25.81
C GLU A 97 -1.19 -16.34 -26.93
N GLU A 98 -1.59 -15.11 -26.60
CA GLU A 98 -2.19 -14.15 -27.53
C GLU A 98 -1.18 -13.19 -28.17
N GLY A 99 0.12 -13.38 -27.89
CA GLY A 99 1.20 -12.55 -28.44
C GLY A 99 1.27 -11.14 -27.86
N ILE A 100 0.70 -10.90 -26.67
CA ILE A 100 0.74 -9.62 -25.96
C ILE A 100 1.83 -9.68 -24.87
N ILE A 101 2.69 -8.66 -24.82
CA ILE A 101 3.76 -8.62 -23.82
C ILE A 101 3.15 -8.33 -22.43
N PHE A 102 3.33 -9.24 -21.49
CA PHE A 102 3.03 -8.97 -20.08
C PHE A 102 4.19 -8.18 -19.45
N ILE A 103 3.93 -7.00 -18.90
CA ILE A 103 4.96 -6.17 -18.24
C ILE A 103 5.09 -6.61 -16.77
N GLY A 104 5.90 -7.65 -16.57
CA GLY A 104 6.19 -8.26 -15.28
C GLY A 104 6.98 -9.56 -15.43
N PRO A 105 7.10 -10.37 -14.37
CA PRO A 105 7.83 -11.63 -14.44
C PRO A 105 7.09 -12.70 -15.24
N ASN A 106 7.78 -13.81 -15.54
CA ASN A 106 7.18 -14.95 -16.22
C ASN A 106 6.13 -15.67 -15.33
N PRO A 107 5.11 -16.32 -15.94
CA PRO A 107 4.11 -17.10 -15.20
C PRO A 107 4.72 -18.13 -14.25
N GLU A 108 5.77 -18.84 -14.69
CA GLU A 108 6.44 -19.87 -13.90
C GLU A 108 7.13 -19.28 -12.66
N THR A 109 7.65 -18.05 -12.76
CA THR A 109 8.24 -17.32 -11.63
C THR A 109 7.15 -16.90 -10.64
N MET A 110 5.99 -16.44 -11.13
CA MET A 110 4.84 -16.11 -10.28
C MET A 110 4.32 -17.34 -9.53
N GLU A 111 4.16 -18.47 -10.22
CA GLU A 111 3.72 -19.74 -9.60
C GLU A 111 4.72 -20.21 -8.53
N ALA A 112 6.02 -20.18 -8.85
CA ALA A 112 7.07 -20.61 -7.93
C ALA A 112 7.16 -19.75 -6.67
N MET A 113 6.85 -18.45 -6.76
CA MET A 113 6.92 -17.51 -5.63
C MET A 113 5.57 -17.33 -4.92
N GLY A 114 4.45 -17.65 -5.56
CA GLY A 114 3.12 -17.65 -4.94
C GLY A 114 2.88 -18.85 -4.03
N ASP A 115 3.57 -19.97 -4.26
CA ASP A 115 3.58 -21.12 -3.34
C ASP A 115 4.60 -20.88 -2.22
N LYS A 116 4.10 -20.71 -0.99
CA LYS A 116 4.95 -20.43 0.20
C LYS A 116 5.99 -21.50 0.48
N ILE A 117 5.67 -22.78 0.23
CA ILE A 117 6.59 -23.89 0.49
C ILE A 117 7.67 -23.92 -0.59
N ALA A 118 7.27 -23.84 -1.87
CA ALA A 118 8.20 -23.84 -2.98
C ALA A 118 9.13 -22.62 -2.95
N ALA A 119 8.58 -21.44 -2.64
CA ALA A 119 9.34 -20.22 -2.44
C ALA A 119 10.38 -20.39 -1.32
N ARG A 120 9.98 -20.92 -0.16
CA ARG A 120 10.87 -21.15 0.98
C ARG A 120 12.02 -22.09 0.63
N ILE A 121 11.76 -23.20 -0.06
CA ILE A 121 12.80 -24.15 -0.50
C ILE A 121 13.81 -23.45 -1.40
N LYS A 122 13.34 -22.71 -2.41
CA LYS A 122 14.21 -21.94 -3.31
C LYS A 122 15.03 -20.88 -2.60
N MET A 123 14.45 -20.19 -1.61
CA MET A 123 15.17 -19.20 -0.81
C MET A 123 16.29 -19.85 0.03
N ILE A 124 16.03 -21.00 0.64
CA ILE A 124 17.06 -21.77 1.37
C ILE A 124 18.20 -22.18 0.42
N GLU A 125 17.86 -22.73 -0.76
CA GLU A 125 18.85 -23.11 -1.78
C GLU A 125 19.68 -21.92 -2.29
N ALA A 126 19.07 -20.73 -2.36
CA ALA A 126 19.73 -19.48 -2.71
C ALA A 126 20.55 -18.87 -1.55
N GLY A 127 20.60 -19.51 -0.38
CA GLY A 127 21.32 -19.02 0.79
C GLY A 127 20.69 -17.77 1.43
N VAL A 128 19.38 -17.58 1.22
CA VAL A 128 18.56 -16.53 1.81
C VAL A 128 17.99 -17.06 3.14
N PRO A 129 18.21 -16.37 4.27
CA PRO A 129 17.64 -16.78 5.54
C PRO A 129 16.11 -16.83 5.47
N VAL A 130 15.50 -17.92 5.94
CA VAL A 130 14.05 -18.05 6.10
C VAL A 130 13.74 -18.26 7.58
N VAL A 131 12.51 -17.97 8.01
CA VAL A 131 12.12 -18.17 9.41
C VAL A 131 12.38 -19.63 9.78
N PRO A 132 13.22 -19.93 10.79
CA PRO A 132 13.46 -21.32 11.20
C PRO A 132 12.16 -21.95 11.69
N GLY A 133 11.91 -23.19 11.31
CA GLY A 133 10.69 -23.89 11.71
C GLY A 133 10.63 -25.29 11.14
N THR A 134 9.61 -26.05 11.51
CA THR A 134 9.41 -27.39 10.99
C THR A 134 8.76 -27.34 9.61
N GLN A 135 9.18 -28.26 8.74
CA GLN A 135 8.52 -28.48 7.44
C GLN A 135 7.36 -29.46 7.59
N ASP A 136 7.51 -30.43 8.50
CA ASP A 136 6.50 -31.41 8.86
C ASP A 136 5.88 -31.09 10.23
N ASN A 137 4.74 -31.72 10.50
CA ASN A 137 4.13 -31.69 11.81
C ASN A 137 4.98 -32.47 12.82
N LEU A 138 5.02 -31.97 14.05
CA LEU A 138 5.70 -32.62 15.16
C LEU A 138 5.03 -33.94 15.50
N LYS A 139 5.84 -34.96 15.80
CA LYS A 139 5.38 -36.31 16.15
C LYS A 139 5.32 -36.51 17.67
N SER A 140 6.16 -35.81 18.43
CA SER A 140 6.20 -35.93 19.88
C SER A 140 6.67 -34.66 20.59
N VAL A 141 6.49 -34.63 21.91
CA VAL A 141 6.98 -33.54 22.78
C VAL A 141 8.51 -33.50 22.77
N GLU A 142 9.18 -34.66 22.74
CA GLU A 142 10.64 -34.75 22.72
C GLU A 142 11.21 -34.14 21.44
N GLU A 143 10.59 -34.40 20.29
CA GLU A 143 10.94 -33.78 19.02
C GLU A 143 10.73 -32.25 19.08
N ALA A 144 9.63 -31.80 19.70
CA ALA A 144 9.38 -30.38 19.92
C ALA A 144 10.48 -29.72 20.77
N ILE A 145 10.91 -30.34 21.87
CA ILE A 145 11.99 -29.84 22.73
C ILE A 145 13.31 -29.75 21.97
N GLU A 146 13.69 -30.78 21.21
CA GLU A 146 14.93 -30.78 20.42
C GLU A 146 14.93 -29.64 19.39
N LEU A 147 13.82 -29.45 18.69
CA LEU A 147 13.67 -28.41 17.68
C LEU A 147 13.63 -27.01 18.27
N CYS A 148 12.93 -26.81 19.40
CA CYS A 148 12.95 -25.55 20.12
C CYS A 148 14.38 -25.14 20.51
N ASN A 149 15.18 -26.09 21.03
CA ASN A 149 16.57 -25.84 21.38
C ASN A 149 17.46 -25.53 20.16
N LYS A 150 17.18 -26.16 19.01
CA LYS A 150 17.89 -25.91 17.75
C LYS A 150 17.53 -24.56 17.12
N ILE A 151 16.26 -24.18 17.15
CA ILE A 151 15.75 -22.90 16.61
C ILE A 151 16.14 -21.74 17.55
N GLY A 152 16.18 -22.01 18.85
CA GLY A 152 16.38 -21.02 19.91
C GLY A 152 15.09 -20.29 20.26
N TYR A 153 14.89 -20.02 21.54
CA TYR A 153 13.71 -19.32 22.07
C TYR A 153 13.74 -17.80 21.77
N PRO A 154 12.57 -17.11 21.77
CA PRO A 154 11.23 -17.69 21.83
C PRO A 154 10.80 -18.33 20.50
N VAL A 155 9.88 -19.28 20.58
CA VAL A 155 9.29 -19.99 19.44
C VAL A 155 7.78 -20.00 19.52
N MET A 156 7.12 -20.00 18.37
CA MET A 156 5.67 -20.10 18.27
C MET A 156 5.30 -21.51 17.84
N LEU A 157 4.54 -22.21 18.68
CA LEU A 157 3.87 -23.45 18.34
C LEU A 157 2.51 -23.11 17.73
N LYS A 158 2.18 -23.70 16.59
CA LYS A 158 0.94 -23.44 15.86
C LYS A 158 0.24 -24.75 15.46
N ALA A 159 -1.08 -24.77 15.54
CA ALA A 159 -1.90 -25.82 14.94
C ALA A 159 -1.88 -25.74 13.41
N SER A 160 -1.78 -26.88 12.72
CA SER A 160 -1.70 -26.93 11.25
C SER A 160 -2.95 -26.41 10.55
N MET A 161 -4.12 -26.67 11.15
CA MET A 161 -5.44 -26.29 10.63
C MET A 161 -6.06 -25.09 11.39
N GLY A 162 -5.27 -24.43 12.25
CA GLY A 162 -5.73 -23.32 13.08
C GLY A 162 -5.77 -21.97 12.35
N GLY A 163 -6.79 -21.17 12.62
CA GLY A 163 -6.94 -19.80 12.13
C GLY A 163 -7.50 -18.85 13.19
N GLY A 164 -7.13 -17.56 13.12
CA GLY A 164 -7.71 -16.51 13.97
C GLY A 164 -7.26 -16.51 15.44
N GLY A 165 -6.02 -16.93 15.73
CA GLY A 165 -5.46 -16.87 17.09
C GLY A 165 -5.58 -18.15 17.92
N LYS A 166 -6.44 -19.09 17.51
CA LYS A 166 -6.71 -20.34 18.23
C LYS A 166 -5.65 -21.39 17.92
N GLY A 167 -5.22 -22.14 18.94
CA GLY A 167 -4.19 -23.17 18.81
C GLY A 167 -2.77 -22.66 18.54
N MET A 168 -2.47 -21.41 18.92
CA MET A 168 -1.10 -20.87 18.90
C MET A 168 -0.59 -20.65 20.33
N ARG A 169 0.68 -21.00 20.58
CA ARG A 169 1.34 -20.79 21.88
C ARG A 169 2.75 -20.27 21.67
N LEU A 170 3.01 -19.12 22.29
CA LEU A 170 4.37 -18.58 22.39
C LEU A 170 5.08 -19.29 23.54
N ILE A 171 6.28 -19.79 23.27
CA ILE A 171 7.11 -20.54 24.20
C ILE A 171 8.41 -19.75 24.38
N HIS A 172 8.67 -19.30 25.61
CA HIS A 172 9.83 -18.49 25.96
C HIS A 172 11.01 -19.31 26.49
N SER A 173 10.77 -20.51 27.01
CA SER A 173 11.80 -21.37 27.57
C SER A 173 11.48 -22.86 27.43
N ALA A 174 12.44 -23.72 27.78
CA ALA A 174 12.31 -25.17 27.62
C ALA A 174 11.23 -25.78 28.53
N GLU A 175 11.01 -25.19 29.70
CA GLU A 175 10.04 -25.66 30.69
C GLU A 175 8.59 -25.51 30.21
N GLU A 176 8.34 -24.58 29.28
CA GLU A 176 6.99 -24.29 28.75
C GLU A 176 6.60 -25.23 27.58
N VAL A 177 7.56 -25.96 26.99
CA VAL A 177 7.33 -26.70 25.73
C VAL A 177 6.29 -27.80 25.88
N GLU A 178 6.38 -28.61 26.94
CA GLU A 178 5.51 -29.78 27.14
C GLU A 178 4.04 -29.37 27.37
N GLU A 179 3.83 -28.36 28.20
CA GLU A 179 2.50 -27.80 28.47
C GLU A 179 1.92 -27.15 27.21
N ALA A 180 2.72 -26.35 26.49
CA ALA A 180 2.29 -25.70 25.26
C ALA A 180 1.90 -26.73 24.18
N TYR A 181 2.71 -27.79 24.01
CA TYR A 181 2.45 -28.86 23.05
C TYR A 181 1.14 -29.59 23.33
N THR A 182 0.96 -30.06 24.57
CA THR A 182 -0.22 -30.82 24.98
C THR A 182 -1.49 -29.98 24.86
N THR A 183 -1.41 -28.71 25.24
CA THR A 183 -2.52 -27.77 25.19
C THR A 183 -2.91 -27.41 23.75
N ALA A 184 -1.93 -27.05 22.90
CA ALA A 184 -2.18 -26.69 21.50
C ALA A 184 -2.79 -27.88 20.73
N LYS A 185 -2.26 -29.09 20.97
CA LYS A 185 -2.78 -30.33 20.40
C LYS A 185 -4.23 -30.60 20.79
N SER A 186 -4.55 -30.46 22.08
CA SER A 186 -5.92 -30.65 22.60
C SER A 186 -6.89 -29.59 22.07
N GLU A 187 -6.46 -28.33 22.02
CA GLU A 187 -7.27 -27.22 21.49
C GLU A 187 -7.53 -27.40 19.99
N SER A 188 -6.51 -27.78 19.22
CA SER A 188 -6.63 -28.06 17.79
C SER A 188 -7.59 -29.23 17.52
N LEU A 189 -7.45 -30.33 18.26
CA LEU A 189 -8.34 -31.49 18.11
C LEU A 189 -9.79 -31.12 18.43
N SER A 190 -10.03 -30.35 19.49
CA SER A 190 -11.37 -29.92 19.90
C SER A 190 -12.02 -28.93 18.93
N SER A 191 -11.22 -28.05 18.31
CA SER A 191 -11.72 -26.96 17.46
C SER A 191 -11.80 -27.33 15.98
N PHE A 192 -10.88 -28.17 15.51
CA PHE A 192 -10.66 -28.44 14.08
C PHE A 192 -10.62 -29.93 13.72
N GLY A 193 -10.72 -30.84 14.71
CA GLY A 193 -10.68 -32.28 14.49
C GLY A 193 -9.32 -32.82 14.05
N ASP A 194 -8.26 -32.01 14.19
CA ASP A 194 -6.88 -32.30 13.80
C ASP A 194 -5.95 -31.97 14.97
N ASP A 195 -5.10 -32.90 15.36
CA ASP A 195 -4.20 -32.80 16.51
C ASP A 195 -2.76 -32.42 16.12
N THR A 196 -2.54 -32.08 14.85
CA THR A 196 -1.21 -31.75 14.34
C THR A 196 -0.79 -30.32 14.66
N VAL A 197 0.48 -30.19 15.02
CA VAL A 197 1.12 -28.91 15.38
C VAL A 197 2.52 -28.82 14.76
N TYR A 198 2.96 -27.60 14.49
CA TYR A 198 4.27 -27.28 13.93
C TYR A 198 4.93 -26.12 14.70
N LEU A 199 6.25 -25.99 14.59
CA LEU A 199 7.03 -24.94 15.27
C LEU A 199 7.62 -23.95 14.27
N GLU A 200 7.61 -22.68 14.64
CA GLU A 200 8.36 -21.63 13.95
C GLU A 200 9.06 -20.73 14.96
N LYS A 201 10.18 -20.13 14.57
CA LYS A 201 10.81 -19.06 15.34
C LYS A 201 9.81 -17.93 15.51
N PHE A 202 9.65 -17.44 16.73
CA PHE A 202 8.89 -16.23 16.97
C PHE A 202 9.79 -15.03 16.68
N VAL A 203 9.39 -14.19 15.72
CA VAL A 203 10.11 -12.98 15.38
C VAL A 203 9.63 -11.88 16.33
N GLU A 204 10.46 -11.54 17.31
CA GLU A 204 10.14 -10.53 18.31
C GLU A 204 10.25 -9.12 17.74
N GLU A 205 9.25 -8.29 18.05
CA GLU A 205 9.20 -6.88 17.65
C GLU A 205 9.60 -6.67 16.18
N PRO A 206 8.94 -7.39 15.25
CA PRO A 206 9.48 -7.49 13.91
C PRO A 206 9.32 -6.16 13.19
N HIS A 207 10.41 -5.70 12.59
CA HIS A 207 10.41 -4.69 11.54
C HIS A 207 10.12 -5.36 10.21
N HIS A 208 9.26 -4.74 9.40
CA HIS A 208 9.00 -5.19 8.05
C HIS A 208 9.92 -4.39 7.12
N ILE A 209 10.99 -5.02 6.65
CA ILE A 209 11.99 -4.42 5.77
C ILE A 209 11.94 -5.11 4.42
N GLU A 210 11.91 -4.33 3.35
CA GLU A 210 11.77 -4.90 2.01
C GLU A 210 12.74 -4.28 1.03
N PHE A 211 13.25 -5.05 0.08
CA PHE A 211 14.19 -4.59 -0.94
C PHE A 211 13.54 -4.55 -2.31
N GLN A 212 13.57 -3.39 -2.94
CA GLN A 212 13.20 -3.25 -4.34
C GLN A 212 14.22 -3.97 -5.22
N ILE A 213 13.77 -4.87 -6.08
CA ILE A 213 14.59 -5.47 -7.12
C ILE A 213 14.14 -5.06 -8.52
N LEU A 214 15.08 -5.10 -9.45
CA LEU A 214 14.85 -4.95 -10.89
C LEU A 214 15.71 -5.95 -11.63
N GLY A 215 15.07 -6.86 -12.38
CA GLY A 215 15.74 -7.87 -13.19
C GLY A 215 15.43 -7.72 -14.68
N ASP A 216 16.38 -8.02 -15.56
CA ASP A 216 16.17 -8.01 -17.02
C ASP A 216 16.11 -9.42 -17.62
N LYS A 217 15.79 -9.51 -18.92
CA LYS A 217 15.73 -10.79 -19.66
C LYS A 217 17.10 -11.42 -19.94
N HIS A 218 18.19 -10.76 -19.53
CA HIS A 218 19.57 -11.14 -19.80
C HIS A 218 20.29 -11.68 -18.54
N GLY A 219 19.55 -11.85 -17.44
CA GLY A 219 20.06 -12.38 -16.18
C GLY A 219 20.69 -11.32 -15.27
N ASN A 220 20.62 -10.03 -15.63
CA ASN A 220 21.06 -8.95 -14.75
C ASN A 220 19.97 -8.68 -13.72
N VAL A 221 20.37 -8.54 -12.45
CA VAL A 221 19.49 -8.20 -11.33
C VAL A 221 20.23 -7.24 -10.43
N ILE A 222 19.56 -6.15 -10.04
CA ILE A 222 20.03 -5.18 -9.04
C ILE A 222 18.98 -4.99 -7.95
N HIS A 223 19.41 -4.50 -6.79
CA HIS A 223 18.51 -3.93 -5.79
C HIS A 223 18.58 -2.39 -5.80
N LEU A 224 17.45 -1.76 -5.47
CA LEU A 224 17.28 -0.31 -5.42
C LEU A 224 17.01 0.12 -3.97
N CYS A 225 17.90 -0.34 -3.08
CA CYS A 225 17.83 -0.18 -1.62
C CYS A 225 16.57 -0.77 -0.97
N GLU A 226 16.45 -0.57 0.35
CA GLU A 226 15.35 -1.07 1.17
C GLU A 226 14.30 0.00 1.49
N ARG A 227 13.11 -0.43 1.90
CA ARG A 227 12.07 0.38 2.53
C ARG A 227 11.71 -0.22 3.88
N GLU A 228 11.35 0.64 4.81
CA GLU A 228 10.79 0.28 6.10
C GLU A 228 9.28 0.48 6.07
N CYS A 229 8.55 -0.63 6.23
CA CYS A 229 7.10 -0.69 6.11
C CYS A 229 6.46 -1.17 7.42
N SER A 230 7.12 -0.96 8.55
CA SER A 230 6.69 -1.47 9.86
C SER A 230 5.44 -0.78 10.42
N VAL A 231 5.10 0.44 9.99
CA VAL A 231 3.89 1.12 10.46
C VAL A 231 2.66 0.53 9.76
N GLN A 232 2.02 -0.44 10.42
CA GLN A 232 0.93 -1.26 9.88
C GLN A 232 -0.29 -1.30 10.79
N ARG A 233 -1.47 -1.52 10.19
CA ARG A 233 -2.71 -1.87 10.90
C ARG A 233 -3.25 -3.16 10.32
N ARG A 234 -3.47 -4.19 11.15
CA ARG A 234 -3.95 -5.52 10.70
C ARG A 234 -3.16 -6.03 9.49
N ASN A 235 -1.83 -5.90 9.55
CA ASN A 235 -0.88 -6.29 8.50
C ASN A 235 -1.00 -5.50 7.19
N GLN A 236 -1.76 -4.41 7.16
CA GLN A 236 -1.81 -3.47 6.04
C GLN A 236 -0.87 -2.29 6.32
N LYS A 237 0.07 -2.03 5.40
CA LYS A 237 1.00 -0.90 5.47
C LYS A 237 0.24 0.43 5.36
N ILE A 238 0.61 1.40 6.21
CA ILE A 238 -0.03 2.73 6.28
C ILE A 238 0.99 3.84 5.97
N VAL A 239 2.19 3.72 6.55
CA VAL A 239 3.31 4.63 6.36
C VAL A 239 4.54 3.82 6.03
N GLU A 240 5.24 4.23 4.99
CA GLU A 240 6.46 3.62 4.51
C GLU A 240 7.55 4.68 4.42
N GLU A 241 8.79 4.33 4.74
CA GLU A 241 9.91 5.25 4.64
C GLU A 241 11.19 4.59 4.12
N THR A 242 12.08 5.40 3.57
CA THR A 242 13.40 4.95 3.12
C THR A 242 14.43 6.07 3.22
N PRO A 243 15.67 5.79 3.69
CA PRO A 243 16.14 4.49 4.18
C PRO A 243 15.49 4.10 5.52
N SER A 244 15.61 2.82 5.88
CA SER A 244 15.23 2.37 7.23
C SER A 244 16.16 2.98 8.28
N VAL A 245 15.59 3.47 9.38
CA VAL A 245 16.34 3.92 10.56
C VAL A 245 16.90 2.75 11.37
N PHE A 246 16.22 1.60 11.32
CA PHE A 246 16.63 0.40 12.03
C PHE A 246 17.83 -0.28 11.36
N VAL A 247 17.88 -0.32 10.02
CA VAL A 247 18.89 -1.09 9.26
C VAL A 247 20.24 -0.36 9.19
N THR A 248 21.30 -0.98 9.72
CA THR A 248 22.69 -0.48 9.62
C THR A 248 23.26 -0.63 8.20
N PRO A 249 24.31 0.12 7.83
CA PRO A 249 24.97 -0.03 6.53
C PRO A 249 25.43 -1.48 6.23
N GLU A 250 25.97 -2.19 7.22
CA GLU A 250 26.44 -3.56 7.08
C GLU A 250 25.28 -4.52 6.84
N LEU A 251 24.21 -4.37 7.62
CA LEU A 251 22.99 -5.18 7.48
C LEU A 251 22.31 -4.92 6.13
N ARG A 252 22.23 -3.65 5.71
CA ARG A 252 21.67 -3.24 4.42
C ARG A 252 22.41 -3.90 3.26
N LYS A 253 23.74 -3.93 3.33
CA LYS A 253 24.58 -4.56 2.30
C LYS A 253 24.30 -6.06 2.23
N ASP A 254 24.33 -6.76 3.37
CA ASP A 254 24.08 -8.20 3.41
C ASP A 254 22.67 -8.55 2.93
N MET A 255 21.64 -7.88 3.45
CA MET A 255 20.24 -8.08 3.01
C MET A 255 20.05 -7.76 1.52
N GLY A 256 20.69 -6.71 0.99
CA GLY A 256 20.65 -6.37 -0.42
C GLY A 256 21.27 -7.45 -1.31
N GLU A 257 22.41 -8.01 -0.90
CA GLU A 257 23.03 -9.16 -1.58
C GLU A 257 22.12 -10.39 -1.55
N LYS A 258 21.45 -10.67 -0.42
CA LYS A 258 20.45 -11.75 -0.32
C LYS A 258 19.21 -11.51 -1.19
N ALA A 259 18.72 -10.28 -1.26
CA ALA A 259 17.59 -9.94 -2.12
C ALA A 259 17.91 -10.14 -3.61
N VAL A 260 19.12 -9.77 -4.04
CA VAL A 260 19.60 -10.04 -5.41
C VAL A 260 19.76 -11.55 -5.64
N ALA A 261 20.31 -12.29 -4.67
CA ALA A 261 20.44 -13.74 -4.77
C ALA A 261 19.07 -14.44 -4.90
N ALA A 262 18.09 -14.03 -4.10
CA ALA A 262 16.70 -14.49 -4.17
C ALA A 262 16.10 -14.31 -5.57
N ALA A 263 16.20 -13.10 -6.11
CA ALA A 263 15.67 -12.78 -7.43
C ALA A 263 16.41 -13.53 -8.57
N LYS A 264 17.73 -13.71 -8.46
CA LYS A 264 18.51 -14.52 -9.42
C LYS A 264 18.12 -16.00 -9.40
N ALA A 265 17.84 -16.57 -8.23
CA ALA A 265 17.46 -17.98 -8.09
C ALA A 265 16.16 -18.34 -8.84
N VAL A 266 15.33 -17.34 -9.18
CA VAL A 266 14.08 -17.52 -9.92
C VAL A 266 14.10 -16.85 -11.30
N ASN A 267 15.28 -16.44 -11.78
CA ASN A 267 15.47 -15.72 -13.05
C ASN A 267 14.48 -14.55 -13.18
N TYR A 268 14.39 -13.72 -12.12
CA TYR A 268 13.37 -12.69 -12.02
C TYR A 268 13.49 -11.62 -13.11
N ILE A 269 12.36 -11.19 -13.66
CA ILE A 269 12.24 -10.18 -14.72
C ILE A 269 11.26 -9.10 -14.28
N GLY A 270 11.59 -7.84 -14.55
CA GLY A 270 10.79 -6.68 -14.18
C GLY A 270 11.10 -6.16 -12.77
N ALA A 271 10.21 -5.32 -12.25
CA ALA A 271 10.29 -4.81 -10.89
C ALA A 271 9.52 -5.73 -9.95
N GLY A 272 10.13 -6.02 -8.79
CA GLY A 272 9.55 -6.82 -7.72
C GLY A 272 10.13 -6.42 -6.38
N THR A 273 9.66 -7.05 -5.31
CA THR A 273 10.16 -6.77 -3.96
C THR A 273 10.39 -8.05 -3.19
N ILE A 274 11.53 -8.14 -2.49
CA ILE A 274 11.79 -9.18 -1.48
C ILE A 274 11.48 -8.60 -0.11
N GLU A 275 10.52 -9.17 0.60
CA GLU A 275 10.16 -8.75 1.95
C GLU A 275 10.86 -9.63 3.00
N PHE A 276 11.31 -8.99 4.08
CA PHE A 276 11.94 -9.61 5.23
C PHE A 276 11.26 -9.16 6.52
N LEU A 277 11.16 -10.08 7.48
CA LEU A 277 10.96 -9.71 8.89
C LEU A 277 12.33 -9.62 9.55
N VAL A 278 12.61 -8.50 10.21
CA VAL A 278 13.84 -8.28 10.96
C VAL A 278 13.48 -8.15 12.44
N ASP A 279 14.03 -9.04 13.29
CA ASP A 279 13.79 -8.99 14.73
C ASP A 279 14.57 -7.86 15.41
N LYS A 280 14.27 -7.61 16.69
CA LYS A 280 14.97 -6.63 17.55
C LYS A 280 16.49 -6.86 17.65
N HIS A 281 16.98 -8.06 17.35
CA HIS A 281 18.39 -8.43 17.37
C HIS A 281 19.05 -8.31 15.99
N ARG A 282 18.32 -7.80 14.98
CA ARG A 282 18.76 -7.63 13.59
C ARG A 282 18.98 -8.96 12.84
N ASN A 283 18.42 -10.07 13.32
CA ASN A 283 18.30 -11.26 12.50
C ASN A 283 17.13 -11.04 11.54
N TYR A 284 17.35 -11.35 10.26
CA TYR A 284 16.33 -11.16 9.24
C TYR A 284 15.95 -12.49 8.59
N TYR A 285 14.70 -12.58 8.16
CA TYR A 285 14.11 -13.78 7.61
C TYR A 285 13.22 -13.40 6.44
N PHE A 286 13.40 -14.08 5.30
CA PHE A 286 12.53 -13.95 4.14
C PHE A 286 11.08 -14.20 4.54
N LEU A 287 10.22 -13.27 4.16
CA LEU A 287 8.78 -13.32 4.39
C LEU A 287 8.08 -13.76 3.10
N GLU A 288 8.22 -12.96 2.05
CA GLU A 288 7.62 -13.22 0.75
C GLU A 288 8.32 -12.43 -0.36
N MET A 289 7.96 -12.74 -1.60
CA MET A 289 8.35 -11.96 -2.76
C MET A 289 7.08 -11.45 -3.44
N ASN A 290 6.95 -10.13 -3.53
CA ASN A 290 5.90 -9.50 -4.31
C ASN A 290 6.37 -9.45 -5.77
N THR A 291 5.70 -10.20 -6.64
CA THR A 291 6.14 -10.41 -8.04
C THR A 291 5.65 -9.30 -8.98
N ARG A 292 5.64 -8.07 -8.48
CA ARG A 292 5.06 -6.88 -9.11
C ARG A 292 5.63 -5.60 -8.51
N LEU A 293 5.27 -4.46 -9.11
CA LEU A 293 5.44 -3.16 -8.46
C LEU A 293 4.59 -3.08 -7.17
N GLN A 294 5.03 -2.26 -6.22
CA GLN A 294 4.31 -2.00 -4.97
C GLN A 294 3.78 -0.57 -4.90
N VAL A 295 2.88 -0.32 -3.96
CA VAL A 295 2.23 0.99 -3.76
C VAL A 295 3.29 2.03 -3.40
N GLU A 296 4.18 1.65 -2.49
CA GLU A 296 5.28 2.38 -1.87
C GLU A 296 6.55 2.49 -2.75
N HIS A 297 6.49 2.13 -4.04
CA HIS A 297 7.60 2.36 -4.95
C HIS A 297 8.05 3.83 -5.07
N PRO A 298 7.19 4.87 -4.94
CA PRO A 298 7.60 6.26 -5.13
C PRO A 298 8.70 6.71 -4.17
N ILE A 299 8.71 6.25 -2.91
CA ILE A 299 9.76 6.65 -1.96
C ILE A 299 11.14 6.15 -2.39
N THR A 300 11.22 4.99 -3.05
CA THR A 300 12.44 4.52 -3.70
C THR A 300 12.81 5.40 -4.90
N GLU A 301 11.84 5.80 -5.73
CA GLU A 301 12.08 6.71 -6.85
C GLU A 301 12.62 8.07 -6.39
N GLU A 302 12.07 8.64 -5.31
CA GLU A 302 12.47 9.95 -4.78
C GLU A 302 13.93 9.96 -4.30
N VAL A 303 14.37 8.91 -3.61
CA VAL A 303 15.72 8.88 -3.03
C VAL A 303 16.79 8.45 -4.03
N ILE A 304 16.44 7.74 -5.10
CA ILE A 304 17.39 7.28 -6.12
C ILE A 304 17.36 8.17 -7.37
N GLY A 305 16.19 8.65 -7.78
CA GLY A 305 15.96 9.38 -9.03
C GLY A 305 15.78 8.47 -10.24
N VAL A 306 15.17 7.30 -10.04
CA VAL A 306 14.87 6.31 -11.10
C VAL A 306 13.35 6.15 -11.21
N ASP A 307 12.82 6.24 -12.43
CA ASP A 307 11.41 5.94 -12.73
C ASP A 307 11.25 4.42 -12.95
N LEU A 308 10.71 3.73 -11.96
CA LEU A 308 10.58 2.27 -11.95
C LEU A 308 9.63 1.77 -13.04
N VAL A 309 8.56 2.49 -13.35
CA VAL A 309 7.63 2.09 -14.41
C VAL A 309 8.31 2.18 -15.78
N LYS A 310 9.10 3.22 -16.04
CA LYS A 310 9.88 3.30 -17.30
C LYS A 310 10.87 2.14 -17.41
N GLU A 311 11.55 1.79 -16.31
CA GLU A 311 12.46 0.65 -16.31
C GLU A 311 11.71 -0.68 -16.54
N GLN A 312 10.52 -0.88 -15.95
CA GLN A 312 9.67 -2.03 -16.24
C GLN A 312 9.33 -2.14 -17.73
N ILE A 313 8.96 -1.03 -18.38
CA ILE A 313 8.62 -1.00 -19.82
C ILE A 313 9.86 -1.32 -20.66
N LYS A 314 11.03 -0.74 -20.36
CA LYS A 314 12.30 -1.01 -21.08
C LYS A 314 12.69 -2.49 -20.99
N VAL A 315 12.61 -3.06 -19.78
CA VAL A 315 12.89 -4.49 -19.55
C VAL A 315 11.90 -5.37 -20.32
N ALA A 316 10.61 -5.03 -20.31
CA ALA A 316 9.59 -5.77 -21.05
C ALA A 316 9.85 -5.72 -22.57
N ASP A 317 10.34 -4.59 -23.09
CA ASP A 317 10.78 -4.42 -24.49
C ASP A 317 12.12 -5.13 -24.81
N GLY A 318 12.69 -5.87 -23.85
CA GLY A 318 13.88 -6.69 -24.03
C GLY A 318 15.21 -5.94 -23.91
N GLN A 319 15.19 -4.68 -23.46
CA GLN A 319 16.40 -3.90 -23.27
C GLN A 319 17.22 -4.46 -22.10
N VAL A 320 18.56 -4.39 -22.23
CA VAL A 320 19.49 -4.71 -21.14
C VAL A 320 19.42 -3.59 -20.11
N LEU A 321 19.44 -3.95 -18.83
CA LEU A 321 19.46 -3.00 -17.73
C LEU A 321 20.69 -2.10 -17.82
N GLN A 322 20.46 -0.78 -17.94
CA GLN A 322 21.54 0.21 -17.98
C GLN A 322 22.04 0.60 -16.59
N LEU A 323 21.20 0.40 -15.57
CA LEU A 323 21.55 0.63 -14.17
C LEU A 323 22.50 -0.46 -13.67
N LYS A 324 23.54 -0.05 -12.96
CA LYS A 324 24.51 -0.94 -12.30
C LYS A 324 24.44 -0.74 -10.80
N GLN A 325 24.62 -1.82 -10.03
CA GLN A 325 24.56 -1.79 -8.57
C GLN A 325 25.49 -0.75 -7.95
N GLU A 326 26.71 -0.61 -8.50
CA GLU A 326 27.73 0.36 -8.05
C GLU A 326 27.33 1.83 -8.23
N ASN A 327 26.34 2.12 -9.09
CA ASN A 327 25.85 3.47 -9.37
C ASN A 327 24.61 3.83 -8.53
N ILE A 328 24.04 2.86 -7.81
CA ILE A 328 22.85 3.10 -6.97
C ILE A 328 23.30 3.81 -5.70
N GLN A 329 22.87 5.06 -5.55
CA GLN A 329 23.11 5.87 -4.36
C GLN A 329 21.80 6.43 -3.86
N GLN A 330 21.56 6.23 -2.57
CA GLN A 330 20.41 6.76 -1.88
C GLN A 330 20.71 8.18 -1.39
N ARG A 331 19.84 9.14 -1.72
CA ARG A 331 19.98 10.55 -1.33
C ARG A 331 18.79 10.98 -0.49
N GLY A 332 19.08 11.54 0.68
CA GLY A 332 18.05 12.07 1.56
C GLY A 332 17.18 10.97 2.17
N HIS A 333 15.94 11.33 2.49
CA HIS A 333 14.95 10.49 3.15
C HIS A 333 13.58 10.76 2.55
N ALA A 334 12.82 9.71 2.25
CA ALA A 334 11.46 9.83 1.76
C ALA A 334 10.47 9.07 2.65
N ILE A 335 9.26 9.63 2.78
CA ILE A 335 8.15 9.07 3.55
C ILE A 335 6.90 9.10 2.67
N GLU A 336 6.17 8.00 2.60
CA GLU A 336 4.87 7.88 1.97
C GLU A 336 3.78 7.70 3.03
N CYS A 337 2.64 8.32 2.79
CA CYS A 337 1.41 8.10 3.54
C CYS A 337 0.28 7.76 2.57
N ARG A 338 -0.40 6.64 2.82
CA ARG A 338 -1.58 6.23 2.04
C ARG A 338 -2.80 7.03 2.48
N ILE A 339 -3.33 7.85 1.58
CA ILE A 339 -4.53 8.64 1.85
C ILE A 339 -5.75 7.79 1.46
N CYS A 340 -6.59 7.49 2.44
CA CYS A 340 -7.76 6.62 2.29
C CYS A 340 -9.04 7.33 2.73
N ALA A 341 -10.13 7.05 2.02
CA ALA A 341 -11.49 7.42 2.40
C ALA A 341 -12.01 6.43 3.45
N GLU A 342 -11.58 6.60 4.70
CA GLU A 342 -11.93 5.77 5.84
C GLU A 342 -12.23 6.64 7.07
N ASP A 343 -13.15 6.18 7.92
CA ASP A 343 -13.45 6.81 9.20
C ASP A 343 -12.61 6.20 10.32
N THR A 344 -11.53 6.89 10.70
CA THR A 344 -10.58 6.43 11.71
C THR A 344 -11.15 6.38 13.13
N GLU A 345 -12.25 7.10 13.39
CA GLU A 345 -12.96 7.07 14.68
C GLU A 345 -13.88 5.85 14.77
N MET A 346 -14.35 5.36 13.62
CA MET A 346 -15.18 4.16 13.48
C MET A 346 -14.37 2.95 12.97
N ASN A 347 -13.23 2.67 13.61
CA ASN A 347 -12.37 1.52 13.33
C ASN A 347 -11.97 1.41 11.84
N PHE A 348 -11.76 2.56 11.19
CA PHE A 348 -11.37 2.72 9.78
C PHE A 348 -12.37 2.09 8.82
N MET A 349 -13.67 2.23 9.11
CA MET A 349 -14.71 1.83 8.18
C MET A 349 -14.59 2.65 6.87
N PRO A 350 -14.63 2.02 5.68
CA PRO A 350 -14.62 2.75 4.42
C PRO A 350 -15.72 3.81 4.36
N SER A 351 -15.39 4.99 3.84
CA SER A 351 -16.26 6.15 3.70
C SER A 351 -16.36 6.59 2.23
N PRO A 352 -17.00 5.77 1.37
CA PRO A 352 -17.25 6.17 -0.01
C PRO A 352 -18.24 7.35 -0.07
N GLY A 353 -18.20 8.11 -1.16
CA GLY A 353 -19.05 9.28 -1.35
C GLY A 353 -18.43 10.33 -2.25
N ILE A 354 -19.13 11.46 -2.38
CA ILE A 354 -18.72 12.55 -3.27
C ILE A 354 -17.70 13.42 -2.58
N ILE A 355 -16.56 13.63 -3.22
CA ILE A 355 -15.57 14.60 -2.77
C ILE A 355 -16.06 15.99 -3.13
N LYS A 356 -16.33 16.81 -2.11
CA LYS A 356 -16.88 18.16 -2.28
C LYS A 356 -15.82 19.21 -2.56
N GLN A 357 -14.64 19.05 -1.96
CA GLN A 357 -13.51 19.95 -2.15
C GLN A 357 -12.21 19.20 -1.91
N ILE A 358 -11.21 19.49 -2.74
CA ILE A 358 -9.82 19.03 -2.55
C ILE A 358 -8.88 20.22 -2.64
N THR A 359 -8.03 20.37 -1.61
CA THR A 359 -6.85 21.23 -1.63
C THR A 359 -5.62 20.36 -1.44
N GLU A 360 -4.93 20.06 -2.53
CA GLU A 360 -3.70 19.27 -2.52
C GLU A 360 -2.50 20.14 -2.07
N PRO A 361 -1.66 19.67 -1.14
CA PRO A 361 -0.44 20.37 -0.79
C PRO A 361 0.59 20.26 -1.92
N ASN A 362 1.43 21.29 -2.07
CA ASN A 362 2.53 21.29 -3.03
C ASN A 362 3.76 21.95 -2.37
N SER A 363 4.91 21.91 -3.04
CA SER A 363 6.21 22.59 -2.77
C SER A 363 7.37 21.62 -3.06
N ILE A 364 8.59 22.09 -2.80
CA ILE A 364 9.82 21.29 -2.91
C ILE A 364 9.71 19.98 -2.10
N GLY A 365 10.03 18.86 -2.77
CA GLY A 365 10.05 17.54 -2.17
C GLY A 365 8.67 17.03 -1.76
N VAL A 366 7.59 17.46 -2.45
CA VAL A 366 6.23 16.95 -2.26
C VAL A 366 5.74 16.33 -3.57
N ARG A 367 5.27 15.10 -3.50
CA ARG A 367 4.68 14.36 -4.63
C ARG A 367 3.34 13.78 -4.22
N ILE A 368 2.37 13.84 -5.14
CA ILE A 368 1.05 13.25 -4.95
C ILE A 368 0.71 12.39 -6.16
N ASP A 369 0.45 11.12 -5.88
CA ASP A 369 -0.03 10.14 -6.85
C ASP A 369 -1.50 9.84 -6.50
N SER A 370 -2.45 10.42 -7.25
CA SER A 370 -3.89 10.31 -7.00
C SER A 370 -4.71 10.29 -8.29
N TYR A 371 -5.88 9.66 -8.21
CA TYR A 371 -6.87 9.57 -9.28
C TYR A 371 -8.18 10.30 -8.98
N VAL A 372 -8.30 10.96 -7.83
CA VAL A 372 -9.53 11.67 -7.46
C VAL A 372 -9.45 13.15 -7.86
N TYR A 373 -10.61 13.80 -7.93
CA TYR A 373 -10.76 15.22 -8.22
C TYR A 373 -12.07 15.74 -7.60
N GLU A 374 -12.25 17.06 -7.54
CA GLU A 374 -13.44 17.66 -6.96
C GLU A 374 -14.71 17.26 -7.73
N GLY A 375 -15.73 16.79 -7.02
CA GLY A 375 -16.96 16.25 -7.59
C GLY A 375 -16.89 14.77 -7.98
N TYR A 376 -15.73 14.10 -7.84
CA TYR A 376 -15.64 12.66 -8.04
C TYR A 376 -16.35 11.89 -6.92
N GLU A 377 -17.12 10.87 -7.28
CA GLU A 377 -17.76 9.95 -6.35
C GLU A 377 -16.88 8.72 -6.17
N ILE A 378 -16.38 8.52 -4.94
CA ILE A 378 -15.63 7.33 -4.57
C ILE A 378 -16.61 6.15 -4.50
N PRO A 379 -16.43 5.11 -5.34
CA PRO A 379 -17.36 3.98 -5.37
C PRO A 379 -17.19 3.08 -4.15
N ILE A 380 -18.27 2.42 -3.74
CA ILE A 380 -18.29 1.46 -2.62
C ILE A 380 -17.59 0.12 -2.92
N TYR A 381 -17.27 -0.14 -4.19
CA TYR A 381 -16.89 -1.48 -4.69
C TYR A 381 -15.40 -1.80 -4.59
N TYR A 382 -14.54 -0.79 -4.37
CA TYR A 382 -13.08 -0.92 -4.45
C TYR A 382 -12.41 -0.49 -3.16
N ASP A 383 -11.09 -0.69 -3.12
CA ASP A 383 -10.24 -0.23 -2.02
C ASP A 383 -10.43 1.28 -1.76
N PRO A 384 -10.51 1.72 -0.48
CA PRO A 384 -10.78 3.10 -0.12
C PRO A 384 -9.59 4.05 -0.36
N MET A 385 -8.42 3.56 -0.78
CA MET A 385 -7.28 4.42 -1.11
C MET A 385 -7.64 5.36 -2.26
N ILE A 386 -7.43 6.65 -2.02
CA ILE A 386 -7.69 7.73 -2.99
C ILE A 386 -6.40 8.30 -3.57
N GLY A 387 -5.27 8.11 -2.89
CA GLY A 387 -3.96 8.49 -3.38
C GLY A 387 -2.87 8.29 -2.35
N LYS A 388 -1.67 8.71 -2.72
CA LYS A 388 -0.45 8.61 -1.92
C LYS A 388 0.16 10.00 -1.80
N LEU A 389 0.53 10.36 -0.57
CA LEU A 389 1.26 11.58 -0.28
C LEU A 389 2.70 11.21 0.04
N ILE A 390 3.61 11.67 -0.80
CA ILE A 390 5.03 11.36 -0.68
C ILE A 390 5.78 12.65 -0.40
N VAL A 391 6.70 12.60 0.55
CA VAL A 391 7.66 13.68 0.77
C VAL A 391 9.08 13.16 0.69
N TRP A 392 9.97 14.00 0.19
CA TRP A 392 11.40 13.79 0.22
C TRP A 392 12.08 14.97 0.92
N ALA A 393 13.16 14.69 1.65
CA ALA A 393 14.00 15.70 2.30
C ALA A 393 15.47 15.26 2.32
N THR A 394 16.37 16.16 2.72
CA THR A 394 17.80 15.84 2.85
C THR A 394 18.12 14.94 4.04
N ASN A 395 17.22 14.82 5.02
CA ASN A 395 17.32 13.92 6.17
C ASN A 395 15.92 13.58 6.71
N ARG A 396 15.83 12.59 7.59
CA ARG A 396 14.56 12.11 8.14
C ARG A 396 13.78 13.18 8.92
N GLU A 397 14.46 13.96 9.76
CA GLU A 397 13.85 15.02 10.56
C GLU A 397 13.09 16.00 9.68
N TYR A 398 13.74 16.51 8.62
CA TYR A 398 13.11 17.40 7.65
C TYR A 398 12.02 16.71 6.81
N ALA A 399 12.10 15.40 6.58
CA ALA A 399 11.02 14.65 5.94
C ALA A 399 9.77 14.61 6.82
N ILE A 400 9.94 14.37 8.13
CA ILE A 400 8.84 14.39 9.11
C ILE A 400 8.23 15.79 9.23
N GLU A 401 9.05 16.84 9.36
CA GLU A 401 8.58 18.23 9.39
C GLU A 401 7.79 18.58 8.12
N ARG A 402 8.32 18.19 6.95
CA ARG A 402 7.62 18.39 5.67
C ARG A 402 6.31 17.61 5.65
N MET A 403 6.29 16.35 6.08
CA MET A 403 5.08 15.50 6.13
C MET A 403 4.00 16.12 7.03
N ARG A 404 4.37 16.58 8.23
CA ARG A 404 3.46 17.29 9.14
C ARG A 404 2.81 18.51 8.49
N ARG A 405 3.61 19.33 7.79
CA ARG A 405 3.13 20.50 7.07
C ARG A 405 2.15 20.11 5.95
N VAL A 406 2.53 19.16 5.08
CA VAL A 406 1.66 18.78 3.94
C VAL A 406 0.36 18.13 4.41
N LEU A 407 0.38 17.30 5.44
CA LEU A 407 -0.84 16.72 6.04
C LEU A 407 -1.72 17.80 6.69
N HIS A 408 -1.13 18.86 7.24
CA HIS A 408 -1.90 20.00 7.74
C HIS A 408 -2.56 20.79 6.59
N GLU A 409 -1.89 20.95 5.46
CA GLU A 409 -2.41 21.68 4.29
C GLU A 409 -3.41 20.87 3.46
N TYR A 410 -3.28 19.54 3.45
CA TYR A 410 -4.16 18.67 2.67
C TYR A 410 -5.60 18.73 3.20
N LYS A 411 -6.50 19.34 2.43
CA LYS A 411 -7.94 19.38 2.73
C LYS A 411 -8.69 18.49 1.77
N LEU A 412 -9.50 17.61 2.32
CA LEU A 412 -10.39 16.74 1.58
C LEU A 412 -11.71 16.66 2.33
N THR A 413 -12.79 17.13 1.70
CA THR A 413 -14.12 17.22 2.31
C THR A 413 -15.16 16.44 1.51
N GLY A 414 -16.30 16.13 2.13
CA GLY A 414 -17.36 15.32 1.53
C GLY A 414 -17.31 13.84 1.93
N VAL A 415 -16.13 13.34 2.29
CA VAL A 415 -15.93 11.98 2.83
C VAL A 415 -15.03 12.01 4.06
N LYS A 416 -15.20 11.04 4.98
CA LYS A 416 -14.24 10.82 6.07
C LYS A 416 -12.93 10.28 5.48
N ASN A 417 -11.81 10.63 6.09
CA ASN A 417 -10.49 10.23 5.63
C ASN A 417 -9.49 10.09 6.79
N ASN A 418 -8.34 9.52 6.49
CA ASN A 418 -7.29 9.21 7.47
C ASN A 418 -6.20 10.28 7.64
N ILE A 419 -6.32 11.47 7.04
CA ILE A 419 -5.26 12.50 7.05
C ILE A 419 -4.89 12.93 8.48
N SER A 420 -5.89 13.15 9.35
CA SER A 420 -5.66 13.53 10.75
C SER A 420 -4.95 12.42 11.54
N TYR A 421 -5.25 11.16 11.22
CA TYR A 421 -4.61 10.00 11.83
C TYR A 421 -3.13 9.90 11.42
N LEU A 422 -2.84 10.07 10.13
CA LEU A 422 -1.48 10.09 9.60
C LEU A 422 -0.65 11.22 10.24
N ARG A 423 -1.26 12.41 10.43
CA ARG A 423 -0.60 13.51 11.14
C ARG A 423 -0.30 13.14 12.59
N ALA A 424 -1.19 12.43 13.27
CA ALA A 424 -0.95 11.96 14.63
C ALA A 424 0.24 10.98 14.70
N ILE A 425 0.40 10.07 13.73
CA ILE A 425 1.58 9.20 13.60
C ILE A 425 2.86 10.03 13.50
N MET A 426 2.87 11.05 12.64
CA MET A 426 4.04 11.92 12.47
C MET A 426 4.40 12.68 13.76
N ASP A 427 3.46 12.84 14.69
CA ASP A 427 3.65 13.50 15.98
C ASP A 427 4.00 12.53 17.12
N THR A 428 3.94 11.22 16.89
CA THR A 428 4.23 10.19 17.91
C THR A 428 5.74 10.09 18.17
N PRO A 429 6.22 10.21 19.42
CA PRO A 429 7.65 10.14 19.75
C PRO A 429 8.35 8.89 19.21
N ASP A 430 7.77 7.70 19.37
CA ASP A 430 8.31 6.44 18.84
C ASP A 430 8.58 6.50 17.33
N PHE A 431 7.69 7.12 16.56
CA PHE A 431 7.92 7.31 15.13
C PHE A 431 9.02 8.35 14.88
N VAL A 432 9.00 9.48 15.57
CA VAL A 432 9.99 10.57 15.40
C VAL A 432 11.40 10.10 15.73
N GLU A 433 11.57 9.31 16.78
CA GLU A 433 12.86 8.78 17.23
C GLU A 433 13.31 7.55 16.45
N GLY A 434 12.39 6.87 15.74
CA GLY A 434 12.69 5.64 15.00
C GLY A 434 12.62 4.37 15.84
N HIS A 435 11.90 4.40 16.97
CA HIS A 435 11.69 3.30 17.89
C HIS A 435 10.33 2.63 17.64
N TYR A 436 10.16 1.99 16.48
CA TYR A 436 8.87 1.38 16.11
C TYR A 436 9.04 0.05 15.36
N ASP A 437 8.07 -0.84 15.55
CA ASP A 437 7.97 -2.14 14.88
C ASP A 437 6.56 -2.32 14.29
N THR A 438 6.23 -3.50 13.78
CA THR A 438 4.89 -3.86 13.27
C THR A 438 3.75 -3.69 14.30
N GLY A 439 4.07 -3.64 15.59
CA GLY A 439 3.15 -3.37 16.69
C GLY A 439 2.94 -1.88 16.99
N PHE A 440 3.59 -0.96 16.26
CA PHE A 440 3.58 0.49 16.51
C PHE A 440 2.19 1.06 16.81
N ILE A 441 1.20 0.77 15.94
CA ILE A 441 -0.16 1.32 16.06
C ILE A 441 -0.85 0.82 17.34
N ALA A 442 -0.64 -0.44 17.71
CA ALA A 442 -1.21 -1.00 18.93
C ALA A 442 -0.53 -0.45 20.18
N LYS A 443 0.81 -0.34 20.17
CA LYS A 443 1.61 0.22 21.27
C LYS A 443 1.28 1.70 21.53
N ASN A 444 0.92 2.44 20.48
CA ASN A 444 0.66 3.89 20.56
C ASN A 444 -0.83 4.27 20.48
N SER A 445 -1.75 3.33 20.66
CA SER A 445 -3.19 3.54 20.42
C SER A 445 -3.78 4.68 21.26
N GLU A 446 -3.41 4.78 22.54
CA GLU A 446 -3.91 5.83 23.44
C GLU A 446 -3.44 7.22 22.99
N PHE A 447 -2.16 7.36 22.64
CA PHE A 447 -1.60 8.62 22.16
C PHE A 447 -2.27 9.07 20.85
N LEU A 448 -2.41 8.14 19.91
CA LEU A 448 -3.06 8.40 18.62
C LEU A 448 -4.52 8.84 18.81
N GLN A 449 -5.27 8.14 19.67
CA GLN A 449 -6.66 8.49 19.97
C GLN A 449 -6.77 9.88 20.61
N GLN A 450 -5.92 10.21 21.60
CA GLN A 450 -5.92 11.52 22.24
C GLN A 450 -5.63 12.67 21.26
N ARG A 451 -4.71 12.49 20.31
CA ARG A 451 -4.39 13.51 19.29
C ARG A 451 -5.57 13.76 18.35
N ILE A 452 -6.29 12.71 17.98
CA ILE A 452 -7.47 12.80 17.10
C ILE A 452 -8.61 13.48 17.85
N THR A 453 -8.93 13.05 19.08
CA THR A 453 -10.00 13.64 19.88
C THR A 453 -9.76 15.12 20.18
N ARG A 454 -8.54 15.52 20.55
CA ARG A 454 -8.20 16.95 20.75
C ARG A 454 -8.41 17.78 19.48
N THR A 455 -8.14 17.21 18.32
CA THR A 455 -8.40 17.87 17.03
C THR A 455 -9.90 18.01 16.79
N SER A 456 -10.71 17.02 17.18
CA SER A 456 -12.18 17.10 17.13
C SER A 456 -12.71 18.20 18.06
N GLU A 457 -12.34 18.20 19.34
CA GLU A 457 -12.81 19.19 20.32
C GLU A 457 -12.46 20.63 19.91
N TYR A 458 -11.24 20.85 19.41
CA TYR A 458 -10.84 22.16 18.91
C TYR A 458 -11.69 22.59 17.70
N SER A 459 -11.97 21.66 16.79
CA SER A 459 -12.81 21.91 15.62
C SER A 459 -14.27 22.16 16.00
N GLU A 460 -14.82 21.43 16.97
CA GLU A 460 -16.14 21.63 17.53
C GLU A 460 -16.26 23.01 18.20
N ASN A 461 -15.27 23.41 18.98
CA ASN A 461 -15.24 24.74 19.59
C ASN A 461 -15.21 25.84 18.53
N ILE A 462 -14.41 25.69 17.46
CA ILE A 462 -14.42 26.63 16.34
C ILE A 462 -15.78 26.64 15.64
N ALA A 463 -16.38 25.48 15.39
CA ALA A 463 -17.68 25.37 14.74
C ALA A 463 -18.78 26.04 15.59
N LEU A 464 -18.76 25.85 16.92
CA LEU A 464 -19.68 26.51 17.85
C LEU A 464 -19.49 28.04 17.84
N ILE A 465 -18.25 28.52 17.85
CA ILE A 465 -17.95 29.95 17.75
C ILE A 465 -18.41 30.52 16.41
N ALA A 466 -18.11 29.83 15.30
CA ALA A 466 -18.52 30.26 13.96
C ALA A 466 -20.04 30.28 13.80
N ALA A 467 -20.74 29.26 14.28
CA ALA A 467 -22.21 29.21 14.27
C ALA A 467 -22.83 30.31 15.14
N TYR A 468 -22.22 30.63 16.29
CA TYR A 468 -22.68 31.74 17.13
C TYR A 468 -22.45 33.10 16.46
N ILE A 469 -21.31 33.30 15.80
CA ILE A 469 -21.03 34.52 15.03
C ILE A 469 -22.04 34.66 13.87
N ASP A 470 -22.27 33.60 13.10
CA ASP A 470 -23.25 33.58 12.01
C ASP A 470 -24.67 33.89 12.53
N TYR A 471 -25.07 33.31 13.66
CA TYR A 471 -26.34 33.63 14.32
C TYR A 471 -26.44 35.12 14.71
N LEU A 472 -25.38 35.70 15.28
CA LEU A 472 -25.36 37.13 15.63
C LEU A 472 -25.44 38.02 14.39
N MET A 473 -24.72 37.70 13.32
CA MET A 473 -24.78 38.45 12.06
C MET A 473 -26.18 38.37 11.43
N ASN A 474 -26.78 37.18 11.41
CA ASN A 474 -28.14 36.98 10.91
C ASN A 474 -29.20 37.66 11.80
N LEU A 475 -28.98 37.78 13.11
CA LEU A 475 -29.84 38.56 14.01
C LEU A 475 -29.78 40.07 13.72
N GLU A 476 -28.60 40.61 13.45
CA GLU A 476 -28.43 42.02 13.09
C GLU A 476 -29.08 42.32 11.73
N GLU A 477 -28.87 41.45 10.73
CA GLU A 477 -29.53 41.58 9.42
C GLU A 477 -31.05 41.48 9.54
N ASN A 478 -31.59 40.54 10.32
CA ASN A 478 -33.04 40.38 10.49
C ASN A 478 -33.68 41.48 11.37
N ASN A 479 -32.97 42.03 12.37
CA ASN A 479 -33.45 43.17 13.15
C ASN A 479 -33.44 44.48 12.35
N SER A 480 -32.57 44.61 11.35
CA SER A 480 -32.54 45.78 10.47
C SER A 480 -33.73 45.87 9.49
N GLY A 481 -34.59 44.84 9.44
CA GLY A 481 -35.84 44.79 8.67
C GLY A 481 -37.11 45.30 9.37
N MET A 482 -37.04 45.72 10.65
CA MET A 482 -38.20 46.25 11.40
C MET A 482 -38.32 47.78 11.39
N ALA A 483 -37.64 48.48 10.49
CA ALA A 483 -38.12 49.80 10.07
C ALA A 483 -39.20 49.58 9.00
N ALA A 484 -40.47 49.79 9.36
CA ALA A 484 -41.57 49.83 8.41
C ALA A 484 -41.34 50.96 7.40
N ASP A 485 -40.59 50.68 6.33
CA ASP A 485 -40.48 51.58 5.19
C ASP A 485 -41.76 51.44 4.37
N ASN A 486 -42.76 52.27 4.68
CA ASN A 486 -44.03 52.40 3.97
C ASN A 486 -43.88 52.94 2.52
N ARG A 487 -42.70 52.81 1.91
CA ARG A 487 -42.49 53.14 0.50
C ARG A 487 -42.87 51.95 -0.38
N PRO A 488 -43.71 52.14 -1.41
CA PRO A 488 -44.11 51.05 -2.28
C PRO A 488 -42.89 50.42 -2.96
N ILE A 489 -42.71 49.13 -2.74
CA ILE A 489 -41.65 48.34 -3.38
C ILE A 489 -41.91 48.34 -4.90
N SER A 490 -40.89 48.68 -5.69
CA SER A 490 -40.94 48.55 -7.14
C SER A 490 -41.20 47.10 -7.54
N LYS A 491 -42.14 46.86 -8.47
CA LYS A 491 -42.47 45.52 -8.99
C LYS A 491 -41.25 44.73 -9.49
N TRP A 492 -40.18 45.43 -9.90
CA TRP A 492 -38.91 44.79 -10.29
C TRP A 492 -38.14 44.17 -9.11
N LYS A 493 -38.24 44.78 -7.92
CA LYS A 493 -37.57 44.30 -6.71
C LYS A 493 -38.34 43.12 -6.09
N GLU A 494 -39.66 43.13 -6.20
CA GLU A 494 -40.54 42.02 -5.82
C GLU A 494 -40.29 40.77 -6.69
N PHE A 495 -40.10 40.94 -8.00
CA PHE A 495 -39.73 39.84 -8.91
C PHE A 495 -38.36 39.23 -8.58
N GLY A 496 -37.38 40.05 -8.18
CA GLY A 496 -36.05 39.59 -7.80
C GLY A 496 -36.03 38.72 -6.53
N LEU A 497 -36.80 39.12 -5.52
CA LEU A 497 -36.93 38.37 -4.25
C LEU A 497 -37.59 37.00 -4.47
N HIS A 498 -38.62 36.92 -5.31
CA HIS A 498 -39.31 35.66 -5.59
C HIS A 498 -38.43 34.60 -6.29
N LYS A 499 -37.42 35.03 -7.07
CA LYS A 499 -36.48 34.11 -7.73
C LYS A 499 -35.27 33.74 -6.87
N GLY A 500 -34.89 34.57 -5.90
CA GLY A 500 -33.79 34.28 -4.97
C GLY A 500 -34.10 33.13 -4.00
N VAL A 501 -35.37 32.97 -3.62
CA VAL A 501 -35.81 31.94 -2.66
C VAL A 501 -35.98 30.55 -3.30
N LEU A 502 -35.93 30.43 -4.63
CA LEU A 502 -36.01 29.15 -5.35
C LEU A 502 -34.63 28.51 -5.65
N ARG A 503 -33.55 29.04 -5.08
CA ARG A 503 -32.20 28.47 -5.16
C ARG A 503 -31.60 28.27 -3.77
N ILE A 504 -32.23 27.41 -2.97
CA ILE A 504 -31.55 26.59 -1.95
C ILE A 504 -32.10 25.18 -2.09
#